data_AF-F5J0T9-F1
#
_entry.id   AF-F5J0T9-F1
#
_cell.length_a   1.000
_cell.length_b   1.000
_cell.length_c   1.000
_cell.angle_alpha   90.00
_cell.angle_beta   90.00
_cell.angle_gamma   90.00
#
_symmetry.space_group_name_H-M   'P 1'
#
loop_
_entity.id
_entity.type
_entity.pdbx_description
1 polymer ?
#
loop_
_entity_poly.entity_id
_entity_poly.type
_entity_poly.pdbx_seq_one_letter_code
_entity_poly.pdbx_strand_id
1 'polypeptide(L)'
;MKIFTYYLICILSVLVIFSSCGEDIMLYHEREPEPEPEPEPEYYWLLESVDYPEYNKLEMQSRDDFTLTYNDADSIIVIDNDGGDYIQVDYKDKFFSFSRVRGSSATSRTSDSLLIYLNENKQIDYALHVTNTETFKDGELVSNRRTWNDSTVCKYNAEGYMTNMDHYDYSGNNNSLSYAEEYVITDGNITEVISSAGYRHIYTYDKTAYIKSASYVYEMPLNTISIKSRGGCWFMSSLPFLSAKYLGKSSVNNVSRTIIKKTERNGSESDYADIAYKYVLDENNMLSTATLSGTVNGERIPDDFVSKFSHFGKEKK
;
A
#
# COMPACT_ATOMS: atom_id res chain seq x y z
N MET A 1 8.42 93.43 48.74
CA MET A 1 7.31 92.45 48.63
C MET A 1 6.88 92.09 47.20
N LYS A 2 7.53 92.55 46.12
CA LYS A 2 7.26 92.05 44.75
C LYS A 2 8.29 91.04 44.22
N ILE A 3 9.51 91.03 44.78
CA ILE A 3 10.60 90.13 44.38
C ILE A 3 10.44 88.73 45.00
N PHE A 4 10.02 88.65 46.27
CA PHE A 4 9.79 87.37 46.95
C PHE A 4 8.65 86.55 46.32
N THR A 5 7.59 87.21 45.84
CA THR A 5 6.49 86.54 45.13
C THR A 5 6.93 86.01 43.76
N TYR A 6 7.85 86.71 43.08
CA TYR A 6 8.40 86.26 41.79
C TYR A 6 9.27 85.01 41.96
N TYR A 7 10.09 84.93 43.02
CA TYR A 7 10.87 83.73 43.30
C TYR A 7 9.99 82.53 43.68
N LEU A 8 8.91 82.75 44.44
CA LEU A 8 7.99 81.67 44.79
C LEU A 8 7.24 81.12 43.56
N ILE A 9 6.81 82.00 42.64
CA ILE A 9 6.18 81.61 41.38
C ILE A 9 7.18 80.89 40.45
N CYS A 10 8.42 81.37 40.34
CA CYS A 10 9.46 80.72 39.54
C CYS A 10 9.87 79.33 40.10
N ILE A 11 9.91 79.16 41.43
CA ILE A 11 10.20 77.86 42.04
C ILE A 11 9.04 76.88 41.83
N LEU A 12 7.79 77.35 41.96
CA LEU A 12 6.62 76.53 41.68
C LEU A 12 6.50 76.16 40.18
N SER A 13 6.86 77.05 39.26
CA SER A 13 6.83 76.71 37.82
C SER A 13 7.99 75.79 37.41
N VAL A 14 9.16 75.85 38.04
CA VAL A 14 10.22 74.85 37.86
C VAL A 14 9.78 73.48 38.40
N LEU A 15 9.10 73.43 39.56
CA LEU A 15 8.58 72.17 40.10
C LEU A 15 7.44 71.57 39.26
N VAL A 16 6.60 72.39 38.61
CA VAL A 16 5.56 71.90 37.68
C VAL A 16 6.17 71.42 36.36
N ILE A 17 7.25 72.03 35.85
CA ILE A 17 7.93 71.55 34.63
C ILE A 17 8.73 70.27 34.90
N PHE A 18 9.38 70.13 36.07
CA PHE A 18 10.07 68.88 36.44
C PHE A 18 9.14 67.78 36.98
N SER A 19 7.88 68.10 37.30
CA SER A 19 6.86 67.12 37.70
C SER A 19 5.84 66.84 36.58
N SER A 20 5.97 67.45 35.40
CA SER A 20 5.17 67.17 34.20
C SER A 20 5.98 66.68 32.99
N CYS A 21 7.29 66.47 33.13
CA CYS A 21 8.01 65.46 32.34
C CYS A 21 8.18 64.23 33.23
N GLY A 22 7.04 63.68 33.64
CA GLY A 22 6.96 62.30 34.03
C GLY A 22 7.51 61.48 32.88
N GLU A 23 8.42 60.59 33.24
CA GLU A 23 8.70 59.32 32.58
C GLU A 23 8.61 59.43 31.06
N ASP A 24 9.78 59.48 30.39
CA ASP A 24 9.88 58.64 29.21
C ASP A 24 9.44 57.25 29.68
N ILE A 25 8.15 56.97 29.50
CA ILE A 25 7.70 55.64 29.17
C ILE A 25 8.55 55.38 27.94
N MET A 26 9.71 54.76 28.15
CA MET A 26 10.15 53.75 27.23
C MET A 26 8.91 52.91 27.07
N LEU A 27 8.15 53.18 26.01
CA LEU A 27 7.37 52.16 25.37
C LEU A 27 8.48 51.18 25.00
N TYR A 28 8.83 50.31 25.96
CA TYR A 28 8.85 48.91 25.67
C TYR A 28 7.54 48.73 24.89
N HIS A 29 7.63 48.87 23.57
CA HIS A 29 7.05 47.86 22.74
C HIS A 29 7.57 46.61 23.42
N GLU A 30 6.72 45.96 24.23
CA GLU A 30 6.81 44.52 24.37
C GLU A 30 7.14 44.10 22.95
N ARG A 31 8.36 43.59 22.74
CA ARG A 31 8.70 42.96 21.46
C ARG A 31 7.46 42.13 21.20
N GLU A 32 6.71 42.45 20.14
CA GLU A 32 5.63 41.57 19.73
C GLU A 32 6.27 40.19 19.80
N PRO A 33 5.70 39.24 20.58
CA PRO A 33 6.33 37.94 20.72
C PRO A 33 6.68 37.53 19.30
N GLU A 34 7.98 37.30 19.04
CA GLU A 34 8.43 36.93 17.70
C GLU A 34 7.43 35.88 17.25
N PRO A 35 6.70 36.12 16.13
CA PRO A 35 5.61 35.23 15.75
C PRO A 35 6.20 33.83 15.81
N GLU A 36 5.62 32.97 16.64
CA GLU A 36 6.13 31.61 16.80
C GLU A 36 6.37 31.09 15.39
N PRO A 37 7.59 30.62 15.07
CA PRO A 37 7.89 30.20 13.71
C PRO A 37 6.79 29.22 13.33
N GLU A 38 6.09 29.51 12.22
CA GLU A 38 5.00 28.66 11.77
C GLU A 38 5.51 27.21 11.81
N PRO A 39 4.76 26.28 12.42
CA PRO A 39 5.23 24.91 12.55
C PRO A 39 5.63 24.43 11.17
N GLU A 40 6.87 23.95 11.04
CA GLU A 40 7.36 23.47 9.76
C GLU A 40 6.36 22.43 9.22
N PRO A 41 5.98 22.53 7.93
CA PRO A 41 5.00 21.62 7.36
C PRO A 41 5.46 20.17 7.57
N GLU A 42 4.67 19.40 8.30
CA GLU A 42 4.93 17.98 8.49
C GLU A 42 4.51 17.23 7.24
N TYR A 43 5.41 16.42 6.66
CA TYR A 43 5.10 15.60 5.50
C TYR A 43 4.86 14.14 5.88
N TYR A 44 4.06 13.45 5.08
CA TYR A 44 3.98 11.99 5.01
C TYR A 44 4.10 11.53 3.56
N TRP A 45 4.47 10.27 3.37
CA TRP A 45 4.84 9.76 2.06
C TRP A 45 3.87 8.68 1.60
N LEU A 46 3.45 8.77 0.34
CA LEU A 46 2.63 7.77 -0.33
C LEU A 46 3.45 7.12 -1.44
N LEU A 47 3.26 5.82 -1.65
CA LEU A 47 3.91 5.09 -2.74
C LEU A 47 3.39 5.63 -4.08
N GLU A 48 4.29 6.01 -4.98
CA GLU A 48 3.93 6.54 -6.30
C GLU A 48 3.99 5.44 -7.35
N SER A 49 5.16 4.81 -7.53
CA SER A 49 5.38 3.76 -8.51
C SER A 49 6.26 2.64 -7.97
N VAL A 50 6.17 1.48 -8.62
CA VAL A 50 7.13 0.39 -8.48
C VAL A 50 7.57 -0.04 -9.87
N ASP A 51 8.89 0.00 -10.10
CA ASP A 51 9.51 -0.51 -11.31
C ASP A 51 10.16 -1.86 -10.99
N TYR A 52 9.81 -2.88 -11.75
CA TYR A 52 10.29 -4.23 -11.59
C TYR A 52 11.46 -4.50 -12.55
N PRO A 53 12.43 -5.36 -12.15
CA PRO A 53 13.51 -5.72 -13.04
C PRO A 53 12.97 -6.51 -14.24
N GLU A 54 13.59 -6.33 -15.42
CA GLU A 54 13.19 -7.05 -16.62
C GLU A 54 13.13 -8.56 -16.37
N TYR A 55 11.94 -9.13 -16.62
CA TYR A 55 11.66 -10.51 -16.26
C TYR A 55 12.35 -11.48 -17.22
N ASN A 56 13.53 -11.96 -16.83
CA ASN A 56 14.18 -13.11 -17.45
C ASN A 56 13.74 -14.39 -16.74
N LYS A 57 12.72 -15.09 -17.27
CA LYS A 57 12.39 -16.53 -17.09
C LYS A 57 12.58 -17.24 -15.73
N LEU A 58 12.74 -16.58 -14.58
CA LEU A 58 12.97 -17.21 -13.26
C LEU A 58 11.74 -17.94 -12.66
N GLU A 59 10.67 -18.14 -13.45
CA GLU A 59 9.37 -18.69 -13.03
C GLU A 59 8.70 -18.02 -11.81
N MET A 60 9.20 -16.87 -11.34
CA MET A 60 8.52 -16.04 -10.35
C MET A 60 7.20 -15.47 -10.91
N GLN A 61 6.30 -15.01 -10.03
CA GLN A 61 5.09 -14.32 -10.47
C GLN A 61 5.44 -13.08 -11.29
N SER A 62 4.93 -12.98 -12.53
CA SER A 62 5.09 -11.78 -13.37
C SER A 62 4.51 -10.56 -12.67
N ARG A 63 5.21 -9.44 -12.76
CA ARG A 63 4.77 -8.12 -12.31
C ARG A 63 4.97 -7.15 -13.46
N ASP A 64 4.00 -6.28 -13.64
CA ASP A 64 4.12 -5.13 -14.52
C ASP A 64 4.46 -3.93 -13.64
N ASP A 65 5.27 -3.02 -14.18
CA ASP A 65 5.53 -1.73 -13.55
C ASP A 65 4.19 -1.00 -13.38
N PHE A 66 4.04 -0.24 -12.30
CA PHE A 66 2.79 0.47 -12.08
C PHE A 66 2.99 1.84 -11.44
N THR A 67 2.02 2.72 -11.67
CA THR A 67 1.87 4.01 -10.97
C THR A 67 0.50 4.10 -10.29
N LEU A 68 0.47 4.71 -9.10
CA LEU A 68 -0.73 4.88 -8.29
C LEU A 68 -1.19 6.34 -8.28
N THR A 69 -2.49 6.55 -8.47
CA THR A 69 -3.13 7.86 -8.24
C THR A 69 -4.03 7.80 -7.03
N TYR A 70 -4.01 8.84 -6.21
CA TYR A 70 -4.75 8.94 -4.96
C TYR A 70 -5.81 10.04 -5.00
N ASN A 71 -6.90 9.87 -4.24
CA ASN A 71 -7.83 10.96 -3.93
C ASN A 71 -7.36 11.79 -2.73
N ASP A 72 -8.13 12.82 -2.37
CA ASP A 72 -7.83 13.71 -1.24
C ASP A 72 -7.74 12.98 0.12
N ALA A 73 -8.42 11.84 0.25
CA ALA A 73 -8.43 10.97 1.42
C ALA A 73 -7.36 9.85 1.36
N ASP A 74 -6.31 10.03 0.55
CA ASP A 74 -5.17 9.12 0.39
C ASP A 74 -5.55 7.69 0.04
N SER A 75 -6.67 7.52 -0.65
CA SER A 75 -7.13 6.23 -1.14
C SER A 75 -6.83 6.12 -2.63
N ILE A 76 -6.27 4.97 -3.04
CA ILE A 76 -5.91 4.68 -4.43
C ILE A 76 -7.17 4.70 -5.28
N ILE A 77 -7.21 5.54 -6.31
CA ILE A 77 -8.32 5.63 -7.27
C ILE A 77 -7.97 5.08 -8.64
N VAL A 78 -6.67 4.99 -8.96
CA VAL A 78 -6.17 4.43 -10.22
C VAL A 78 -4.90 3.64 -9.95
N ILE A 79 -4.81 2.48 -10.59
CA ILE A 79 -3.57 1.71 -10.76
C ILE A 79 -3.32 1.64 -12.26
N ASP A 80 -2.28 2.33 -12.71
CA ASP A 80 -1.86 2.34 -14.11
C ASP A 80 -0.68 1.38 -14.27
N ASN A 81 -0.89 0.23 -14.90
CA ASN A 81 0.19 -0.73 -15.14
C ASN A 81 0.82 -0.40 -16.50
N ASP A 82 2.10 -0.04 -16.53
CA ASP A 82 2.79 0.37 -17.75
C ASP A 82 2.79 -0.78 -18.78
N GLY A 83 2.29 -0.50 -19.99
CA GLY A 83 2.07 -1.52 -21.03
C GLY A 83 0.98 -2.56 -20.72
N GLY A 84 0.23 -2.41 -19.62
CA GLY A 84 -0.76 -3.34 -19.11
C GLY A 84 -2.17 -2.75 -19.00
N ASP A 85 -2.85 -3.07 -17.89
CA ASP A 85 -4.23 -2.66 -17.64
C ASP A 85 -4.32 -1.35 -16.86
N TYR A 86 -5.21 -0.46 -17.29
CA TYR A 86 -5.66 0.70 -16.50
C TYR A 86 -6.80 0.27 -15.58
N ILE A 87 -6.58 0.29 -14.27
CA ILE A 87 -7.54 -0.18 -13.26
C ILE A 87 -8.08 1.01 -12.47
N GLN A 88 -9.38 1.22 -12.54
CA GLN A 88 -10.08 2.21 -11.72
C GLN A 88 -10.52 1.57 -10.39
N VAL A 89 -10.43 2.34 -9.30
CA VAL A 89 -10.88 1.94 -7.96
C VAL A 89 -11.99 2.87 -7.49
N ASP A 90 -13.17 2.30 -7.26
CA ASP A 90 -14.35 3.03 -6.78
C ASP A 90 -14.73 2.63 -5.35
N TYR A 91 -14.70 3.58 -4.43
CA TYR A 91 -15.08 3.35 -3.03
C TYR A 91 -16.57 3.60 -2.78
N LYS A 92 -17.20 2.67 -2.05
CA LYS A 92 -18.57 2.78 -1.50
C LYS A 92 -18.52 2.51 0.01
N ASP A 93 -19.65 2.70 0.69
CA ASP A 93 -19.73 2.61 2.16
C ASP A 93 -19.27 1.24 2.73
N LYS A 94 -19.69 0.15 2.10
CA LYS A 94 -19.46 -1.24 2.58
C LYS A 94 -18.51 -2.07 1.73
N PHE A 95 -18.15 -1.57 0.56
CA PHE A 95 -17.30 -2.27 -0.39
C PHE A 95 -16.59 -1.27 -1.29
N PHE A 96 -15.58 -1.71 -2.00
CA PHE A 96 -14.99 -0.97 -3.11
C PHE A 96 -14.77 -1.90 -4.29
N SER A 97 -14.61 -1.36 -5.49
CA SER A 97 -14.42 -2.16 -6.69
C SER A 97 -13.15 -1.79 -7.42
N PHE A 98 -12.43 -2.80 -7.92
CA PHE A 98 -11.43 -2.63 -8.95
C PHE A 98 -12.11 -2.97 -10.28
N SER A 99 -11.96 -2.10 -11.27
CA SER A 99 -12.59 -2.26 -12.58
C SER A 99 -11.61 -1.95 -13.69
N ARG A 100 -11.61 -2.78 -14.74
CA ARG A 100 -10.77 -2.58 -15.93
C ARG A 100 -11.47 -3.05 -17.18
N VAL A 101 -11.06 -2.50 -18.32
CA VAL A 101 -11.47 -2.96 -19.65
C VAL A 101 -10.26 -3.56 -20.35
N ARG A 102 -10.33 -4.85 -20.68
CA ARG A 102 -9.31 -5.59 -21.41
C ARG A 102 -9.70 -5.80 -22.87
N GLY A 103 -8.72 -5.75 -23.76
CA GLY A 103 -8.86 -6.20 -25.16
C GLY A 103 -10.02 -5.53 -25.90
N SER A 104 -10.09 -4.19 -25.81
CA SER A 104 -11.11 -3.41 -26.53
C SER A 104 -10.76 -3.33 -28.02
N SER A 105 -11.63 -3.87 -28.86
CA SER A 105 -11.57 -3.77 -30.32
C SER A 105 -12.93 -3.31 -30.85
N ALA A 106 -13.01 -3.06 -32.17
CA ALA A 106 -14.28 -2.71 -32.82
C ALA A 106 -15.36 -3.81 -32.71
N THR A 107 -14.98 -5.05 -32.38
CA THR A 107 -15.88 -6.21 -32.35
C THR A 107 -16.05 -6.84 -30.98
N SER A 108 -15.23 -6.47 -29.99
CA SER A 108 -15.26 -7.09 -28.67
C SER A 108 -14.75 -6.14 -27.59
N ARG A 109 -15.36 -6.22 -26.41
CA ARG A 109 -14.91 -5.54 -25.20
C ARG A 109 -15.03 -6.50 -24.02
N THR A 110 -13.96 -6.67 -23.26
CA THR A 110 -14.02 -7.45 -22.02
C THR A 110 -13.88 -6.52 -20.83
N SER A 111 -14.81 -6.58 -19.88
CA SER A 111 -14.79 -5.78 -18.67
C SER A 111 -14.67 -6.71 -17.46
N ASP A 112 -13.70 -6.45 -16.58
CA ASP A 112 -13.61 -7.12 -15.30
C ASP A 112 -14.07 -6.20 -14.18
N SER A 113 -14.67 -6.80 -13.15
CA SER A 113 -15.03 -6.12 -11.91
C SER A 113 -14.71 -7.04 -10.73
N LEU A 114 -13.87 -6.55 -9.82
CA LEU A 114 -13.51 -7.20 -8.58
C LEU A 114 -14.08 -6.37 -7.45
N LEU A 115 -15.15 -6.87 -6.82
CA LEU A 115 -15.86 -6.24 -5.73
C LEU A 115 -15.29 -6.75 -4.41
N ILE A 116 -14.77 -5.86 -3.58
CA ILE A 116 -14.15 -6.16 -2.29
C ILE A 116 -15.08 -5.72 -1.16
N TYR A 117 -15.66 -6.68 -0.44
CA TYR A 117 -16.55 -6.43 0.69
C TYR A 117 -15.77 -6.47 2.00
N LEU A 118 -16.06 -5.52 2.88
CA LEU A 118 -15.35 -5.37 4.15
C LEU A 118 -16.24 -5.79 5.33
N ASN A 119 -15.63 -6.42 6.33
CA ASN A 119 -16.26 -6.68 7.63
C ASN A 119 -16.26 -5.42 8.53
N GLU A 120 -16.82 -5.55 9.73
CA GLU A 120 -16.90 -4.45 10.71
C GLU A 120 -15.53 -3.91 11.15
N ASN A 121 -14.48 -4.73 11.08
CA ASN A 121 -13.10 -4.34 11.37
C ASN A 121 -12.37 -3.72 10.17
N LYS A 122 -13.10 -3.41 9.07
CA LYS A 122 -12.54 -2.89 7.80
C LYS A 122 -11.54 -3.84 7.13
N GLN A 123 -11.62 -5.14 7.43
CA GLN A 123 -10.85 -6.20 6.77
C GLN A 123 -11.68 -6.83 5.65
N ILE A 124 -11.05 -7.42 4.65
CA ILE A 124 -11.75 -8.10 3.55
C ILE A 124 -12.50 -9.30 4.11
N ASP A 125 -13.82 -9.31 3.98
CA ASP A 125 -14.64 -10.47 4.33
C ASP A 125 -14.65 -11.45 3.15
N TYR A 126 -15.06 -10.94 2.00
CA TYR A 126 -15.02 -11.67 0.74
C TYR A 126 -14.84 -10.73 -0.46
N ALA A 127 -14.36 -11.29 -1.55
CA ALA A 127 -14.20 -10.65 -2.84
C ALA A 127 -14.97 -11.41 -3.92
N LEU A 128 -15.60 -10.70 -4.84
CA LEU A 128 -16.30 -11.27 -6.00
C LEU A 128 -15.66 -10.76 -7.28
N HIS A 129 -15.27 -11.66 -8.17
CA HIS A 129 -14.75 -11.30 -9.48
C HIS A 129 -15.73 -11.72 -10.57
N VAL A 130 -16.10 -10.75 -11.40
CA VAL A 130 -16.99 -10.96 -12.55
C VAL A 130 -16.33 -10.40 -13.80
N THR A 131 -16.23 -11.23 -14.83
CA THR A 131 -15.86 -10.79 -16.17
C THR A 131 -17.06 -10.87 -17.09
N ASN A 132 -17.32 -9.80 -17.83
CA ASN A 132 -18.28 -9.78 -18.93
C ASN A 132 -17.55 -9.53 -20.25
N THR A 133 -17.86 -10.32 -21.26
CA THR A 133 -17.37 -10.12 -22.63
C THR A 133 -18.56 -9.72 -23.50
N GLU A 134 -18.49 -8.50 -24.01
CA GLU A 134 -19.42 -7.94 -24.97
C GLU A 134 -18.89 -8.15 -26.39
N THR A 135 -19.78 -8.50 -27.31
CA THR A 135 -19.46 -8.66 -28.73
C THR A 135 -20.32 -7.71 -29.54
N PHE A 136 -19.70 -7.05 -30.50
CA PHE A 136 -20.32 -6.04 -31.34
C PHE A 136 -20.29 -6.47 -32.81
N LYS A 137 -21.34 -6.10 -33.55
CA LYS A 137 -21.42 -6.24 -35.01
C LYS A 137 -21.94 -4.92 -35.57
N ASP A 138 -21.20 -4.34 -36.51
CA ASP A 138 -21.54 -3.05 -37.14
C ASP A 138 -21.77 -1.92 -36.10
N GLY A 139 -21.05 -1.96 -34.98
CA GLY A 139 -21.16 -1.02 -33.86
C GLY A 139 -22.29 -1.31 -32.87
N GLU A 140 -23.16 -2.29 -33.14
CA GLU A 140 -24.26 -2.68 -32.25
C GLU A 140 -23.86 -3.85 -31.35
N LEU A 141 -24.26 -3.78 -30.08
CA LEU A 141 -24.08 -4.87 -29.11
C LEU A 141 -24.96 -6.06 -29.49
N VAL A 142 -24.34 -7.19 -29.86
CA VAL A 142 -25.06 -8.42 -30.25
C VAL A 142 -25.02 -9.51 -29.18
N SER A 143 -24.09 -9.43 -28.23
CA SER A 143 -23.97 -10.39 -27.14
C SER A 143 -23.29 -9.75 -25.95
N ASN A 144 -23.74 -10.10 -24.75
CA ASN A 144 -23.04 -9.83 -23.50
C ASN A 144 -23.05 -11.10 -22.66
N ARG A 145 -21.88 -11.73 -22.52
CA ARG A 145 -21.71 -13.00 -21.82
C ARG A 145 -20.82 -12.82 -20.60
N ARG A 146 -21.32 -13.26 -19.44
CA ARG A 146 -20.47 -13.46 -18.26
C ARG A 146 -19.55 -14.67 -18.47
N THR A 147 -18.24 -14.46 -18.37
CA THR A 147 -17.21 -15.47 -18.61
C THR A 147 -16.53 -15.95 -17.32
N TRP A 148 -16.43 -15.08 -16.30
CA TRP A 148 -15.94 -15.42 -14.96
C TRP A 148 -16.90 -14.95 -13.89
N ASN A 149 -16.97 -15.69 -12.79
CA ASN A 149 -17.83 -15.42 -11.64
C ASN A 149 -17.28 -16.10 -10.39
N ASP A 150 -16.00 -15.90 -10.09
CA ASP A 150 -15.31 -16.51 -8.96
C ASP A 150 -15.41 -15.65 -7.69
N SER A 151 -15.07 -16.23 -6.54
CA SER A 151 -15.11 -15.52 -5.26
C SER A 151 -13.98 -15.98 -4.35
N THR A 152 -13.54 -15.08 -3.46
CA THR A 152 -12.52 -15.40 -2.46
C THR A 152 -13.02 -14.96 -1.08
N VAL A 153 -12.77 -15.77 -0.06
CA VAL A 153 -13.14 -15.48 1.34
C VAL A 153 -11.87 -15.43 2.17
N CYS A 154 -11.75 -14.43 3.05
CA CYS A 154 -10.63 -14.29 3.97
C CYS A 154 -11.10 -14.55 5.41
N LYS A 155 -10.31 -15.29 6.18
CA LYS A 155 -10.57 -15.57 7.60
C LYS A 155 -9.45 -15.04 8.46
N TYR A 156 -9.79 -14.62 9.66
CA TYR A 156 -8.87 -13.95 10.59
C TYR A 156 -8.93 -14.60 11.97
N ASN A 157 -7.80 -14.56 12.68
CA ASN A 157 -7.77 -14.86 14.10
C ASN A 157 -8.31 -13.67 14.93
N ALA A 158 -8.48 -13.87 16.24
CA ALA A 158 -8.98 -12.84 17.15
C ALA A 158 -8.07 -11.60 17.24
N GLU A 159 -6.79 -11.73 16.93
CA GLU A 159 -5.85 -10.60 16.90
C GLU A 159 -5.93 -9.78 15.61
N GLY A 160 -6.61 -10.29 14.58
CA GLY A 160 -6.80 -9.64 13.29
C GLY A 160 -5.77 -10.00 12.22
N TYR A 161 -4.96 -11.04 12.43
CA TYR A 161 -4.12 -11.61 11.37
C TYR A 161 -4.94 -12.56 10.50
N MET A 162 -4.70 -12.54 9.19
CA MET A 162 -5.32 -13.50 8.27
C MET A 162 -4.78 -14.90 8.54
N THR A 163 -5.66 -15.89 8.62
CA THR A 163 -5.31 -17.30 8.84
C THR A 163 -5.63 -18.16 7.64
N ASN A 164 -6.61 -17.77 6.82
CA ASN A 164 -6.97 -18.50 5.62
C ASN A 164 -7.46 -17.57 4.52
N MET A 165 -7.23 -17.99 3.29
CA MET A 165 -7.82 -17.41 2.09
C MET A 165 -8.32 -18.54 1.21
N ASP A 166 -9.63 -18.60 0.99
CA ASP A 166 -10.31 -19.67 0.26
C ASP A 166 -10.89 -19.11 -1.03
N HIS A 167 -10.45 -19.63 -2.18
CA HIS A 167 -10.88 -19.21 -3.50
C HIS A 167 -11.76 -20.27 -4.16
N TYR A 168 -12.88 -19.81 -4.71
CA TYR A 168 -13.94 -20.62 -5.30
C TYR A 168 -14.18 -20.20 -6.75
N ASP A 169 -14.15 -21.15 -7.68
CA ASP A 169 -14.37 -20.90 -9.12
C ASP A 169 -15.76 -20.30 -9.41
N TYR A 170 -16.74 -20.51 -8.52
CA TYR A 170 -18.10 -20.00 -8.65
C TYR A 170 -18.59 -19.34 -7.35
N SER A 171 -18.91 -18.06 -7.44
CA SER A 171 -19.53 -17.26 -6.38
C SER A 171 -20.80 -17.93 -5.85
N GLY A 172 -20.88 -18.08 -4.53
CA GLY A 172 -22.03 -18.70 -3.84
C GLY A 172 -22.07 -20.23 -3.90
N ASN A 173 -21.03 -20.88 -4.43
CA ASN A 173 -20.92 -22.34 -4.47
C ASN A 173 -19.74 -22.85 -3.65
N ASN A 174 -20.03 -23.28 -2.42
CA ASN A 174 -19.02 -23.76 -1.47
C ASN A 174 -18.36 -25.10 -1.89
N ASN A 175 -18.89 -25.81 -2.89
CA ASN A 175 -18.29 -27.03 -3.44
C ASN A 175 -17.28 -26.75 -4.57
N SER A 176 -17.02 -25.48 -4.89
CA SER A 176 -16.13 -25.06 -5.98
C SER A 176 -14.78 -24.54 -5.52
N LEU A 177 -14.34 -24.91 -4.30
CA LEU A 177 -13.02 -24.54 -3.79
C LEU A 177 -11.94 -25.04 -4.76
N SER A 178 -11.20 -24.10 -5.35
CA SER A 178 -10.20 -24.38 -6.38
C SER A 178 -8.79 -23.99 -5.94
N TYR A 179 -8.69 -23.06 -4.99
CA TYR A 179 -7.44 -22.69 -4.36
C TYR A 179 -7.64 -22.29 -2.90
N ALA A 180 -6.66 -22.58 -2.05
CA ALA A 180 -6.65 -22.13 -0.67
C ALA A 180 -5.23 -21.82 -0.22
N GLU A 181 -5.08 -20.84 0.67
CA GLU A 181 -3.87 -20.58 1.44
C GLU A 181 -4.18 -20.62 2.94
N GLU A 182 -3.28 -21.22 3.70
CA GLU A 182 -3.25 -21.18 5.16
C GLU A 182 -2.02 -20.41 5.62
N TYR A 183 -2.21 -19.54 6.61
CA TYR A 183 -1.17 -18.66 7.14
C TYR A 183 -0.83 -19.03 8.57
N VAL A 184 0.45 -19.24 8.86
CA VAL A 184 0.96 -19.51 10.21
C VAL A 184 1.55 -18.23 10.78
N ILE A 185 1.10 -17.84 11.97
CA ILE A 185 1.53 -16.64 12.67
C ILE A 185 2.32 -17.02 13.91
N THR A 186 3.55 -16.53 14.02
CA THR A 186 4.43 -16.69 15.17
C THR A 186 4.98 -15.33 15.58
N ASP A 187 4.86 -14.98 16.85
CA ASP A 187 5.39 -13.73 17.41
C ASP A 187 5.01 -12.47 16.60
N GLY A 188 3.77 -12.42 16.10
CA GLY A 188 3.25 -11.28 15.33
C GLY A 188 3.72 -11.21 13.86
N ASN A 189 4.36 -12.25 13.35
CA ASN A 189 4.81 -12.36 11.96
C ASN A 189 4.17 -13.56 11.24
N ILE A 190 3.82 -13.42 9.96
CA ILE A 190 3.39 -14.53 9.10
C ILE A 190 4.61 -15.36 8.73
N THR A 191 4.89 -16.44 9.45
CA THR A 191 6.11 -17.24 9.27
C THR A 191 5.99 -18.28 8.17
N GLU A 192 4.77 -18.73 7.87
CA GLU A 192 4.55 -19.69 6.78
C GLU A 192 3.25 -19.42 6.03
N VAL A 193 3.26 -19.70 4.72
CA VAL A 193 2.06 -19.77 3.87
C VAL A 193 2.05 -21.14 3.21
N ILE A 194 0.97 -21.88 3.37
CA ILE A 194 0.78 -23.20 2.75
C ILE A 194 -0.35 -23.09 1.74
N SER A 195 -0.04 -23.32 0.47
CA SER A 195 -1.01 -23.26 -0.61
C SER A 195 -1.50 -24.65 -1.02
N SER A 196 -2.78 -24.77 -1.38
CA SER A 196 -3.36 -25.97 -1.96
C SER A 196 -2.78 -26.32 -3.34
N ALA A 197 -2.00 -25.41 -3.95
CA ALA A 197 -1.22 -25.66 -5.15
C ALA A 197 0.06 -26.48 -4.90
N GLY A 198 0.32 -26.86 -3.64
CA GLY A 198 1.49 -27.66 -3.26
C GLY A 198 2.75 -26.82 -3.12
N TYR A 199 2.63 -25.57 -2.67
CA TYR A 199 3.77 -24.72 -2.31
C TYR A 199 3.67 -24.33 -0.84
N ARG A 200 4.82 -24.37 -0.16
CA ARG A 200 5.00 -23.90 1.22
C ARG A 200 6.07 -22.82 1.23
N HIS A 201 5.66 -21.59 1.52
CA HIS A 201 6.55 -20.46 1.71
C HIS A 201 6.91 -20.34 3.18
N ILE A 202 8.20 -20.20 3.49
CA ILE A 202 8.75 -20.11 4.84
C ILE A 202 9.52 -18.80 4.93
N TYR A 203 9.09 -17.92 5.83
CA TYR A 203 9.60 -16.57 5.97
C TYR A 203 10.51 -16.43 7.18
N THR A 204 11.69 -15.89 6.96
CA THR A 204 12.59 -15.43 8.01
C THR A 204 12.56 -13.91 8.06
N TYR A 205 12.54 -13.36 9.27
CA TYR A 205 12.42 -11.94 9.53
C TYR A 205 13.70 -11.37 10.09
N ASP A 206 14.01 -10.11 9.78
CA ASP A 206 15.00 -9.34 10.52
C ASP A 206 14.36 -8.62 11.72
N LYS A 207 15.12 -7.75 12.40
CA LYS A 207 14.64 -6.99 13.57
C LYS A 207 14.08 -5.62 13.22
N THR A 208 14.06 -5.24 11.94
CA THR A 208 13.56 -3.95 11.50
C THR A 208 12.03 -3.97 11.46
N ALA A 209 11.42 -2.81 11.69
CA ALA A 209 9.96 -2.69 11.61
C ALA A 209 9.49 -2.87 10.17
N TYR A 210 8.32 -3.50 10.01
CA TYR A 210 7.74 -3.77 8.70
C TYR A 210 7.55 -2.49 7.86
N ILE A 211 8.07 -2.51 6.63
CA ILE A 211 7.92 -1.46 5.63
C ILE A 211 6.71 -1.81 4.77
N LYS A 212 5.68 -0.97 4.77
CA LYS A 212 4.42 -1.24 4.05
C LYS A 212 4.62 -1.47 2.55
N SER A 213 5.49 -0.68 1.90
CA SER A 213 5.79 -0.84 0.48
C SER A 213 6.58 -2.11 0.15
N ALA A 214 7.14 -2.81 1.15
CA ALA A 214 7.77 -4.10 0.92
C ALA A 214 6.78 -5.18 0.47
N SER A 215 5.46 -5.02 0.70
CA SER A 215 4.46 -5.98 0.20
C SER A 215 4.45 -6.16 -1.32
N TYR A 216 4.95 -5.18 -2.07
CA TYR A 216 5.05 -5.21 -3.52
C TYR A 216 6.27 -5.97 -4.03
N VAL A 217 7.19 -6.37 -3.15
CA VAL A 217 8.35 -7.21 -3.49
C VAL A 217 7.88 -8.64 -3.78
N TYR A 218 8.59 -9.34 -4.66
CA TYR A 218 8.28 -10.71 -5.06
C TYR A 218 8.26 -11.70 -3.88
N GLU A 219 7.32 -12.64 -3.94
CA GLU A 219 7.18 -13.77 -3.02
C GLU A 219 7.03 -13.38 -1.54
N MET A 220 6.52 -12.17 -1.26
CA MET A 220 6.20 -11.71 0.08
C MET A 220 4.95 -12.40 0.66
N PRO A 221 4.77 -12.41 2.01
CA PRO A 221 3.52 -12.88 2.61
C PRO A 221 2.31 -12.14 2.03
N LEU A 222 1.19 -12.83 1.86
CA LEU A 222 -0.03 -12.30 1.22
C LEU A 222 0.18 -11.83 -0.22
N ASN A 223 1.28 -12.24 -0.83
CA ASN A 223 1.66 -11.94 -2.20
C ASN A 223 2.29 -13.17 -2.87
N THR A 224 1.78 -14.34 -2.49
CA THR A 224 2.21 -15.67 -2.91
C THR A 224 1.56 -16.04 -4.25
N ILE A 225 2.39 -16.59 -5.15
CA ILE A 225 2.08 -17.14 -6.48
C ILE A 225 0.64 -16.94 -6.99
N SER A 226 0.49 -16.08 -8.00
CA SER A 226 -0.65 -16.13 -8.92
C SER A 226 -0.55 -17.42 -9.76
N ILE A 227 -1.39 -18.42 -9.51
CA ILE A 227 -1.45 -19.66 -10.30
C ILE A 227 -1.71 -19.33 -11.79
N LYS A 228 -0.64 -19.34 -12.59
CA LYS A 228 -0.73 -19.23 -14.06
C LYS A 228 -1.39 -20.44 -14.72
N SER A 229 -1.61 -21.56 -14.01
CA SER A 229 -2.04 -22.81 -14.65
C SER A 229 -3.56 -22.99 -14.84
N ARG A 230 -4.41 -22.09 -14.33
CA ARG A 230 -5.89 -22.19 -14.47
C ARG A 230 -6.65 -20.87 -14.67
N GLY A 231 -6.04 -19.89 -15.34
CA GLY A 231 -6.73 -18.64 -15.64
C GLY A 231 -6.82 -17.67 -14.46
N GLY A 232 -5.75 -17.61 -13.65
CA GLY A 232 -5.39 -16.54 -12.70
C GLY A 232 -6.56 -15.79 -12.05
N CYS A 233 -6.84 -16.11 -10.78
CA CYS A 233 -7.75 -15.32 -9.97
C CYS A 233 -7.28 -13.85 -9.90
N TRP A 234 -8.09 -12.92 -10.41
CA TRP A 234 -7.70 -11.50 -10.46
C TRP A 234 -7.55 -10.87 -9.06
N PHE A 235 -8.25 -11.40 -8.05
CA PHE A 235 -8.05 -11.02 -6.65
C PHE A 235 -6.61 -11.25 -6.20
N MET A 236 -6.03 -12.41 -6.53
CA MET A 236 -4.64 -12.77 -6.16
C MET A 236 -3.62 -11.79 -6.75
N SER A 237 -3.79 -11.41 -8.02
CA SER A 237 -2.96 -10.38 -8.66
C SER A 237 -3.09 -9.00 -8.01
N SER A 238 -4.19 -8.76 -7.30
CA SER A 238 -4.50 -7.48 -6.67
C SER A 238 -4.09 -7.41 -5.19
N LEU A 239 -3.67 -8.53 -4.58
CA LEU A 239 -3.33 -8.61 -3.16
C LEU A 239 -2.29 -7.58 -2.69
N PRO A 240 -1.21 -7.24 -3.44
CA PRO A 240 -0.28 -6.18 -3.00
C PRO A 240 -0.97 -4.86 -2.69
N PHE A 241 -1.90 -4.43 -3.54
CA PHE A 241 -2.66 -3.18 -3.37
C PHE A 241 -3.64 -3.23 -2.20
N LEU A 242 -3.98 -4.44 -1.74
CA LEU A 242 -4.89 -4.68 -0.61
C LEU A 242 -4.14 -4.91 0.70
N SER A 243 -2.90 -5.41 0.63
CA SER A 243 -2.11 -5.93 1.75
C SER A 243 -1.82 -4.90 2.85
N ALA A 244 -1.61 -3.64 2.47
CA ALA A 244 -1.23 -2.60 3.42
C ALA A 244 -2.40 -2.10 4.29
N LYS A 245 -3.66 -2.36 3.92
CA LYS A 245 -4.83 -1.74 4.56
C LYS A 245 -5.99 -2.69 4.84
N TYR A 246 -6.24 -3.67 3.98
CA TYR A 246 -7.50 -4.43 4.01
C TYR A 246 -7.32 -5.92 4.32
N LEU A 247 -6.11 -6.46 4.22
CA LEU A 247 -5.84 -7.89 4.49
C LEU A 247 -5.56 -8.23 5.97
N GLY A 248 -5.97 -7.35 6.90
CA GLY A 248 -5.75 -7.53 8.34
C GLY A 248 -4.43 -6.95 8.82
N LYS A 249 -3.93 -7.45 9.95
CA LYS A 249 -2.66 -7.01 10.52
C LYS A 249 -1.48 -7.52 9.69
N SER A 250 -0.56 -6.61 9.37
CA SER A 250 0.72 -6.94 8.77
C SER A 250 1.66 -7.61 9.79
N SER A 251 2.66 -8.33 9.29
CA SER A 251 3.81 -8.77 10.09
C SER A 251 4.47 -7.57 10.79
N VAL A 252 5.02 -7.80 11.99
CA VAL A 252 5.69 -6.73 12.76
C VAL A 252 7.08 -6.39 12.23
N ASN A 253 7.73 -7.33 11.53
CA ASN A 253 9.09 -7.18 11.01
C ASN A 253 9.16 -7.33 9.48
N ASN A 254 10.28 -6.90 8.88
CA ASN A 254 10.56 -7.16 7.47
C ASN A 254 11.07 -8.58 7.23
N VAL A 255 10.64 -9.15 6.12
CA VAL A 255 11.13 -10.45 5.63
C VAL A 255 12.56 -10.26 5.12
N SER A 256 13.51 -10.99 5.70
CA SER A 256 14.91 -11.01 5.23
C SER A 256 15.21 -12.16 4.29
N ARG A 257 14.42 -13.25 4.35
CA ARG A 257 14.57 -14.42 3.48
C ARG A 257 13.27 -15.20 3.34
N THR A 258 13.02 -15.73 2.15
CA THR A 258 11.92 -16.66 1.85
C THR A 258 12.49 -17.94 1.28
N ILE A 259 12.13 -19.08 1.87
CA ILE A 259 12.36 -20.40 1.30
C ILE A 259 11.02 -20.94 0.80
N ILE A 260 10.95 -21.36 -0.46
CA ILE A 260 9.76 -21.96 -1.04
C ILE A 260 10.06 -23.44 -1.27
N LYS A 261 9.26 -24.30 -0.64
CA LYS A 261 9.25 -25.74 -0.91
C LYS A 261 8.07 -26.07 -1.82
N LYS A 262 8.29 -26.98 -2.76
CA LYS A 262 7.23 -27.54 -3.61
C LYS A 262 6.94 -28.98 -3.19
N THR A 263 5.69 -29.25 -2.87
CA THR A 263 5.20 -30.59 -2.60
C THR A 263 4.98 -31.31 -3.92
N GLU A 264 5.77 -32.36 -4.15
CA GLU A 264 5.66 -33.21 -5.33
C GLU A 264 4.48 -34.19 -5.18
N ARG A 265 4.04 -34.78 -6.30
CA ARG A 265 2.88 -35.71 -6.32
C ARG A 265 3.03 -36.94 -5.42
N ASN A 266 4.26 -37.33 -5.09
CA ASN A 266 4.58 -38.44 -4.18
C ASN A 266 4.63 -38.01 -2.71
N GLY A 267 4.34 -36.74 -2.39
CA GLY A 267 4.39 -36.18 -1.05
C GLY A 267 5.78 -35.75 -0.58
N SER A 268 6.83 -35.89 -1.40
CA SER A 268 8.15 -35.34 -1.06
C SER A 268 8.19 -33.84 -1.29
N GLU A 269 8.97 -33.11 -0.50
CA GLU A 269 9.23 -31.69 -0.73
C GLU A 269 10.56 -31.50 -1.45
N SER A 270 10.55 -30.63 -2.46
CA SER A 270 11.73 -30.17 -3.18
C SER A 270 11.94 -28.66 -2.97
N ASP A 271 13.19 -28.22 -3.06
CA ASP A 271 13.52 -26.80 -2.94
C ASP A 271 13.15 -26.10 -4.25
N TYR A 272 12.15 -25.22 -4.20
CA TYR A 272 11.74 -24.41 -5.33
C TYR A 272 12.48 -23.08 -5.35
N ALA A 273 12.58 -22.40 -4.22
CA ALA A 273 13.28 -21.13 -4.13
C ALA A 273 13.94 -20.91 -2.78
N ASP A 274 15.00 -20.11 -2.80
CA ASP A 274 15.70 -19.59 -1.64
C ASP A 274 16.12 -18.15 -1.95
N ILE A 275 15.36 -17.19 -1.44
CA ILE A 275 15.42 -15.78 -1.81
C ILE A 275 15.80 -14.97 -0.58
N ALA A 276 16.90 -14.22 -0.64
CA ALA A 276 17.26 -13.23 0.35
C ALA A 276 16.94 -11.83 -0.16
N TYR A 277 16.48 -10.96 0.74
CA TYR A 277 16.05 -9.61 0.44
C TYR A 277 16.96 -8.58 1.11
N LYS A 278 17.34 -7.56 0.35
CA LYS A 278 18.06 -6.41 0.87
C LYS A 278 17.29 -5.13 0.54
N TYR A 279 16.79 -4.47 1.57
CA TYR A 279 16.08 -3.19 1.46
C TYR A 279 17.05 -2.03 1.62
N VAL A 280 16.86 -0.99 0.81
CA VAL A 280 17.53 0.30 0.95
C VAL A 280 16.46 1.36 1.10
N LEU A 281 16.65 2.27 2.06
CA LEU A 281 15.77 3.41 2.27
C LEU A 281 16.39 4.67 1.65
N ASP A 282 15.55 5.61 1.19
CA ASP A 282 15.98 6.95 0.76
C ASP A 282 16.21 7.90 1.95
N GLU A 283 16.52 9.17 1.68
CA GLU A 283 16.69 10.20 2.71
C GLU A 283 15.45 10.45 3.58
N ASN A 284 14.27 10.05 3.12
CA ASN A 284 12.99 10.19 3.82
C ASN A 284 12.60 8.95 4.62
N ASN A 285 13.51 7.97 4.73
CA ASN A 285 13.28 6.64 5.31
C ASN A 285 12.21 5.82 4.57
N MET A 286 11.91 6.13 3.32
CA MET A 286 11.00 5.34 2.48
C MET A 286 11.79 4.28 1.71
N LEU A 287 11.17 3.13 1.44
CA LEU A 287 11.81 2.08 0.64
C LEU A 287 12.13 2.65 -0.74
N SER A 288 13.40 2.59 -1.15
CA SER A 288 13.83 3.06 -2.46
C SER A 288 14.17 1.90 -3.39
N THR A 289 14.83 0.87 -2.87
CA THR A 289 15.12 -0.35 -3.64
C THR A 289 15.03 -1.60 -2.78
N ALA A 290 14.65 -2.70 -3.42
CA ALA A 290 14.73 -4.04 -2.87
C ALA A 290 15.52 -4.93 -3.85
N THR A 291 16.70 -5.39 -3.45
CA THR A 291 17.52 -6.33 -4.22
C THR A 291 17.21 -7.75 -3.77
N LEU A 292 16.93 -8.63 -4.73
CA LEU A 292 16.76 -10.05 -4.48
C LEU A 292 18.05 -10.79 -4.85
N SER A 293 18.34 -11.84 -4.10
CA SER A 293 19.48 -12.72 -4.37
C SER A 293 19.15 -14.15 -3.94
N GLY A 294 19.85 -15.13 -4.50
CA GLY A 294 19.64 -16.55 -4.19
C GLY A 294 19.26 -17.35 -5.42
N THR A 295 18.32 -18.28 -5.28
CA THR A 295 17.92 -19.19 -6.35
C THR A 295 16.40 -19.34 -6.46
N VAL A 296 15.90 -19.51 -7.68
CA VAL A 296 14.51 -19.91 -7.98
C VAL A 296 14.54 -20.95 -9.09
N ASN A 297 13.79 -22.03 -8.91
CA ASN A 297 13.67 -23.15 -9.83
C ASN A 297 15.04 -23.71 -10.29
N GLY A 298 16.02 -23.74 -9.37
CA GLY A 298 17.38 -24.18 -9.67
C GLY A 298 18.25 -23.17 -10.43
N GLU A 299 17.70 -22.01 -10.82
CA GLU A 299 18.44 -20.92 -11.45
C GLU A 299 18.85 -19.86 -10.42
N ARG A 300 20.02 -19.24 -10.62
CA ARG A 300 20.49 -18.14 -9.77
C ARG A 300 19.78 -16.85 -10.15
N ILE A 301 19.31 -16.11 -9.15
CA ILE A 301 18.78 -14.76 -9.33
C ILE A 301 19.95 -13.82 -9.74
N PRO A 302 19.84 -13.07 -10.85
CA PRO A 302 20.85 -12.10 -11.28
C PRO A 302 21.16 -11.05 -10.19
N ASP A 303 22.40 -10.60 -10.13
CA ASP A 303 22.85 -9.65 -9.09
C ASP A 303 22.20 -8.25 -9.23
N ASP A 304 21.69 -7.93 -10.41
CA ASP A 304 20.97 -6.70 -10.75
C ASP A 304 19.45 -6.85 -10.71
N PHE A 305 18.92 -7.95 -10.16
CA PHE A 305 17.48 -8.13 -9.95
C PHE A 305 16.98 -7.24 -8.80
N VAL A 306 16.59 -6.00 -9.15
CA VAL A 306 16.23 -4.94 -8.22
C VAL A 306 14.87 -4.35 -8.56
N SER A 307 13.95 -4.37 -7.60
CA SER A 307 12.72 -3.57 -7.66
C SER A 307 13.01 -2.17 -7.12
N LYS A 308 12.51 -1.15 -7.82
CA LYS A 308 12.67 0.27 -7.47
C LYS A 308 11.34 0.85 -7.06
N PHE A 309 11.37 1.74 -6.08
CA PHE A 309 10.19 2.32 -5.46
C PHE A 309 10.33 3.83 -5.48
N SER A 310 9.28 4.52 -5.88
CA SER A 310 9.17 5.97 -5.81
C SER A 310 8.05 6.36 -4.83
N HIS A 311 8.24 7.48 -4.15
CA HIS A 311 7.28 8.00 -3.18
C HIS A 311 7.14 9.51 -3.38
N PHE A 312 5.93 10.02 -3.21
CA PHE A 312 5.69 11.46 -3.19
C PHE A 312 5.26 11.92 -1.80
N GLY A 313 5.75 13.11 -1.41
CA GLY A 313 5.44 13.73 -0.14
C GLY A 313 4.12 14.49 -0.22
N LYS A 314 3.29 14.36 0.82
CA LYS A 314 2.07 15.13 1.03
C LYS A 314 2.15 15.83 2.37
N GLU A 315 1.83 17.12 2.38
CA GLU A 315 1.78 17.94 3.58
C GLU A 315 0.59 17.54 4.45
N LYS A 316 0.82 17.37 5.75
CA LYS A 316 -0.24 17.16 6.73
C LYS A 316 -1.02 18.46 6.91
N LYS A 317 -2.33 18.38 6.68
CA LYS A 317 -3.28 19.46 6.95
C LYS A 317 -3.93 19.29 8.31
#